data_AF-A0A662XMW3-F1
#
_entry.id   AF-A0A662XMW3-F1
#
_cell.length_a   1.000
_cell.length_b   1.000
_cell.length_c   1.000
_cell.angle_alpha   90.00
_cell.angle_beta   90.00
_cell.angle_gamma   90.00
#
_symmetry.space_group_name_H-M   'P 1'
#
loop_
_entity.id
_entity.type
_entity.pdbx_description
1 polymer ?
#
loop_
_entity_poly.entity_id
_entity_poly.type
_entity_poly.pdbx_seq_one_letter_code
_entity_poly.pdbx_strand_id
1 'polypeptide(L)'
;MGPPDGCRTRITQRYVRYLNLLNFVPFDNDSLRAIFTRIIDWFLLNFPQAIKQLGAAVVGATVTIYNTIPQALLPTPAKSHYTFNLRDLSKVFQGVAQAPSDALKDGKDLVRLWSHECLRVFSNRLIDDKDRDWFAELLASTVKQHFDLQYASADVRGPNATHIYGNFGGSGDGKYSSAARKGYTELRNREQLQTAMQVFLEDYNNMSAASMRFVLFQNAIEHVARISRVIHQPLGNALLVGVGGSRRKSLTTLALFMAEFKLFQIEISKSYSRLEWRNDLKKVLQFSGLNNQPTVFLFSDTQIVEEAYLEDINGLLNTGEVANLWANDELLQMNEALEPAATASGVNAGNSAELYTFFVGRCRANLHVVLALSPIGEAFRRRLRMFPSLVNCCTIDWFAEWSDEALRSVADYFLVDIELPTQVKAGIVDVCVGMQESVSALTRDFLLSQRRFYYVTPTSYLELLNTFKKLLNNMRSRRESAGQPLMPNILRYRISASNLHASHQ
;
A
#
# COMPACT_ATOMS: atom_id res chain seq x y z
N MET A 1 28.18 -1.00 -1.61
CA MET A 1 28.07 -2.28 -0.87
C MET A 1 27.93 -1.97 0.61
N GLY A 2 27.19 -2.78 1.37
CA GLY A 2 27.16 -2.64 2.83
C GLY A 2 28.45 -3.19 3.48
N PRO A 3 28.73 -2.87 4.75
CA PRO A 3 29.86 -3.44 5.47
C PRO A 3 29.80 -4.99 5.44
N PRO A 4 30.96 -5.67 5.36
CA PRO A 4 31.05 -7.12 5.32
C PRO A 4 30.75 -7.72 6.71
N ASP A 5 29.47 -7.76 7.06
CA ASP A 5 28.95 -8.41 8.26
C ASP A 5 27.57 -9.03 7.97
N GLY A 6 27.18 -10.05 8.73
CA GLY A 6 25.86 -10.69 8.68
C GLY A 6 25.45 -11.24 7.30
N CYS A 7 25.97 -12.42 6.93
CA CYS A 7 25.64 -13.16 5.69
C CYS A 7 25.84 -12.40 4.35
N ARG A 8 26.40 -11.18 4.35
CA ARG A 8 26.69 -10.43 3.12
C ARG A 8 27.94 -10.95 2.42
N THR A 9 27.91 -10.97 1.09
CA THR A 9 28.99 -11.51 0.26
C THR A 9 30.30 -10.75 0.47
N ARG A 10 31.39 -11.48 0.72
CA ARG A 10 32.73 -10.89 0.85
C ARG A 10 33.36 -10.72 -0.54
N ILE A 11 33.99 -9.59 -0.76
CA ILE A 11 34.79 -9.35 -1.97
C ILE A 11 36.05 -10.21 -1.89
N THR A 12 36.38 -10.92 -2.95
CA THR A 12 37.59 -11.76 -2.97
C THR A 12 38.85 -10.91 -3.03
N GLN A 13 39.90 -11.32 -2.32
CA GLN A 13 41.17 -10.57 -2.27
C GLN A 13 41.84 -10.43 -3.64
N ARG A 14 41.58 -11.36 -4.57
CA ARG A 14 42.06 -11.28 -5.95
C ARG A 14 41.50 -10.07 -6.72
N TYR A 15 40.30 -9.61 -6.38
CA TYR A 15 39.72 -8.38 -6.93
C TYR A 15 40.22 -7.14 -6.19
N VAL A 16 40.30 -7.22 -4.85
CA VAL A 16 40.72 -6.09 -4.00
C VAL A 16 42.13 -5.61 -4.34
N ARG A 17 43.05 -6.48 -4.77
CA ARG A 17 44.42 -6.07 -5.14
C ARG A 17 44.50 -5.04 -6.28
N TYR A 18 43.44 -4.91 -7.09
CA TYR A 18 43.39 -3.99 -8.22
C TYR A 18 42.62 -2.69 -7.92
N LEU A 19 41.98 -2.59 -6.75
CA LEU A 19 41.05 -1.50 -6.44
C LEU A 19 41.37 -0.90 -5.07
N ASN A 20 41.25 0.42 -4.97
CA ASN A 20 41.30 1.10 -3.68
C ASN A 20 39.95 0.95 -2.95
N LEU A 21 40.00 0.51 -1.69
CA LEU A 21 38.81 0.44 -0.84
C LEU A 21 38.63 1.78 -0.11
N LEU A 22 37.57 2.52 -0.47
CA LEU A 22 37.14 3.71 0.24
C LEU A 22 35.96 3.37 1.14
N ASN A 23 36.08 3.64 2.43
CA ASN A 23 35.02 3.40 3.40
C ASN A 23 34.23 4.68 3.66
N PHE A 24 32.92 4.62 3.47
CA PHE A 24 32.02 5.73 3.77
C PHE A 24 31.41 5.52 5.16
N VAL A 25 31.76 6.40 6.09
CA VAL A 25 31.25 6.39 7.47
C VAL A 25 29.87 7.04 7.50
N PRO A 26 28.93 6.59 8.36
CA PRO A 26 27.66 7.27 8.56
C PRO A 26 27.85 8.74 8.91
N PHE A 27 26.93 9.60 8.46
CA PHE A 27 26.94 11.02 8.80
C PHE A 27 26.75 11.22 10.30
N ASP A 28 27.48 12.18 10.85
CA ASP A 28 27.26 12.68 12.20
C ASP A 28 25.95 13.50 12.27
N ASN A 29 25.45 13.67 13.50
CA ASN A 29 24.17 14.34 13.74
C ASN A 29 24.18 15.81 13.30
N ASP A 30 25.32 16.50 13.37
CA ASP A 30 25.41 17.91 13.00
C ASP A 30 25.39 18.07 11.48
N SER A 31 26.07 17.19 10.74
CA SER A 31 25.95 17.10 9.29
C SER A 31 24.52 16.79 8.85
N LEU A 32 23.84 15.81 9.48
CA LEU A 32 22.44 15.50 9.18
C LEU A 32 21.54 16.71 9.41
N ARG A 33 21.69 17.38 10.55
CA ARG A 33 20.93 18.60 10.87
C ARG A 33 21.18 19.68 9.83
N ALA A 34 22.44 19.95 9.47
CA ALA A 34 22.79 20.96 8.48
C ALA A 34 22.14 20.69 7.12
N ILE A 35 22.25 19.46 6.61
CA ILE A 35 21.70 19.07 5.31
C ILE A 35 20.17 19.21 5.29
N PHE A 36 19.48 18.61 6.27
CA PHE A 36 18.02 18.58 6.27
C PHE A 36 17.40 19.93 6.66
N THR A 37 18.11 20.76 7.43
CA THR A 37 17.68 22.15 7.70
C THR A 37 17.64 22.96 6.41
N ARG A 38 18.66 22.84 5.54
CA ARG A 38 18.66 23.54 4.24
C ARG A 38 17.53 23.07 3.33
N ILE A 39 17.23 21.77 3.33
CA ILE A 39 16.14 21.19 2.54
C ILE A 39 14.78 21.71 3.03
N ILE A 40 14.52 21.65 4.34
CA ILE A 40 13.23 22.08 4.88
C ILE A 40 13.04 23.59 4.78
N ASP A 41 14.10 24.39 5.00
CA ASP A 41 14.04 25.85 4.87
C ASP A 41 13.69 26.27 3.43
N TRP A 42 14.27 25.59 2.44
CA TRP A 42 13.96 25.82 1.03
C TRP A 42 12.50 25.51 0.71
N PHE A 43 11.98 24.40 1.21
CA PHE A 43 10.57 24.04 1.05
C PHE A 43 9.64 25.04 1.76
N LEU A 44 9.98 25.44 2.98
CA LEU A 44 9.18 26.34 3.80
C LEU A 44 9.25 27.81 3.35
N LEU A 45 10.03 28.16 2.32
CA LEU A 45 10.23 29.54 1.85
C LEU A 45 8.92 30.28 1.54
N ASN A 46 7.90 29.57 1.04
CA ASN A 46 6.59 30.14 0.68
C ASN A 46 5.51 29.97 1.77
N PHE A 47 5.87 29.47 2.95
CA PHE A 47 4.95 29.24 4.06
C PHE A 47 4.91 30.43 5.04
N PRO A 48 3.85 30.54 5.87
CA PRO A 48 3.78 31.50 6.96
C PRO A 48 5.02 31.48 7.88
N GLN A 49 5.38 32.65 8.42
CA GLN A 49 6.57 32.80 9.27
C GLN A 49 6.56 31.88 10.50
N ALA A 50 5.38 31.68 11.11
CA ALA A 50 5.21 30.78 12.24
C ALA A 50 5.60 29.33 11.91
N ILE A 51 5.38 28.88 10.67
CA ILE A 51 5.73 27.54 10.19
C ILE A 51 7.23 27.46 9.88
N LYS A 52 7.79 28.50 9.22
CA LYS A 52 9.22 28.59 8.91
C LYS A 52 10.10 28.45 10.15
N GLN A 53 9.71 29.08 11.26
CA GLN A 53 10.47 29.03 12.52
C GLN A 53 10.56 27.61 13.13
N LEU A 54 9.66 26.70 12.74
CA LEU A 54 9.66 25.32 13.23
C LEU A 54 10.57 24.38 12.43
N GLY A 55 11.18 24.83 11.31
CA GLY A 55 11.99 23.98 10.44
C GLY A 55 13.14 23.26 11.17
N ALA A 56 13.91 24.00 11.97
CA ALA A 56 15.01 23.43 12.76
C ALA A 56 14.51 22.42 13.81
N ALA A 57 13.36 22.68 14.44
CA ALA A 57 12.75 21.77 15.42
C ALA A 57 12.27 20.47 14.75
N VAL A 58 11.66 20.55 13.56
CA VAL A 58 11.28 19.38 12.75
C VAL A 58 12.50 18.52 12.42
N VAL A 59 13.61 19.13 12.03
CA VAL A 59 14.84 18.40 11.73
C VAL A 59 15.42 17.74 12.99
N GLY A 60 15.50 18.47 14.10
CA GLY A 60 15.97 17.94 15.38
C GLY A 60 15.13 16.76 15.87
N ALA A 61 13.81 16.87 15.78
CA ALA A 61 12.86 15.82 16.13
C ALA A 61 13.03 14.58 15.26
N THR A 62 13.14 14.75 13.94
CA THR A 62 13.28 13.61 13.00
C THR A 62 14.61 12.87 13.20
N VAL A 63 15.71 13.60 13.43
CA VAL A 63 17.03 12.99 13.72
C VAL A 63 17.00 12.24 15.05
N THR A 64 16.30 12.77 16.06
CA THR A 64 16.14 12.08 17.35
C THR A 64 15.41 10.74 17.19
N ILE A 65 14.28 10.73 16.46
CA ILE A 65 13.54 9.50 16.16
C ILE A 65 14.41 8.52 15.36
N TYR A 66 15.06 9.00 14.29
CA TYR A 66 15.91 8.19 13.42
C TYR A 66 17.06 7.52 14.16
N ASN A 67 17.69 8.19 15.13
CA ASN A 67 18.78 7.60 15.91
C ASN A 67 18.29 6.60 16.95
N THR A 68 17.08 6.79 17.48
CA THR A 68 16.52 5.96 18.55
C THR A 68 16.00 4.62 18.00
N ILE A 69 15.34 4.61 16.84
CA ILE A 69 14.72 3.41 16.28
C ILE A 69 15.71 2.25 16.07
N PRO A 70 16.86 2.41 15.40
CA PRO A 70 17.78 1.30 15.15
C PRO A 70 18.39 0.71 16.42
N GLN A 71 18.41 1.47 17.52
CA GLN A 71 18.92 1.03 18.81
C GLN A 71 17.88 0.20 19.58
N ALA A 72 16.61 0.58 19.48
CA ALA A 72 15.52 -0.10 20.18
C ALA A 72 14.93 -1.29 19.39
N LEU A 73 14.81 -1.16 18.07
CA LEU A 73 14.13 -2.12 17.20
C LEU A 73 15.13 -2.82 16.27
N LEU A 74 15.83 -3.82 16.82
CA LEU A 74 16.83 -4.59 16.09
C LEU A 74 16.19 -5.60 15.10
N PRO A 75 16.81 -5.84 13.93
CA PRO A 75 16.34 -6.83 12.98
C PRO A 75 16.52 -8.25 13.54
N THR A 76 15.41 -8.97 13.69
CA THR A 76 15.41 -10.39 14.08
C THR A 76 15.02 -11.26 12.88
N PRO A 77 15.19 -12.60 12.93
CA PRO A 77 14.68 -13.47 11.87
C PRO A 77 13.18 -13.27 11.60
N ALA A 78 12.38 -12.97 12.63
CA ALA A 78 10.95 -12.67 12.48
C ALA A 78 10.69 -11.29 11.86
N LYS A 79 11.57 -10.32 12.14
CA LYS A 79 11.45 -8.89 11.78
C LYS A 79 12.62 -8.46 10.89
N SER A 80 12.95 -9.24 9.86
CA SER A 80 14.15 -9.03 9.04
C SER A 80 14.13 -7.71 8.24
N HIS A 81 12.95 -7.14 8.05
CA HIS A 81 12.73 -5.87 7.36
C HIS A 81 12.89 -4.64 8.26
N TYR A 82 13.14 -4.81 9.57
CA TYR A 82 13.39 -3.72 10.52
C TYR A 82 14.81 -3.13 10.33
N THR A 83 15.09 -2.62 9.14
CA THR A 83 16.37 -2.04 8.78
C THR A 83 16.17 -0.60 8.32
N PHE A 84 16.64 0.35 9.10
CA PHE A 84 16.46 1.77 8.84
C PHE A 84 17.74 2.39 8.28
N ASN A 85 17.60 3.26 7.30
CA ASN A 85 18.73 3.92 6.64
C ASN A 85 18.44 5.40 6.36
N LEU A 86 19.43 6.13 5.85
CA LEU A 86 19.30 7.56 5.54
C LEU A 86 18.16 7.89 4.57
N ARG A 87 17.79 6.96 3.68
CA ARG A 87 16.67 7.14 2.76
C ARG A 87 15.34 7.19 3.50
N ASP A 88 15.20 6.48 4.62
CA ASP A 88 14.00 6.58 5.46
C ASP A 88 13.89 7.99 6.07
N LEU A 89 15.00 8.55 6.55
CA LEU A 89 15.05 9.95 7.00
C LEU A 89 14.65 10.91 5.86
N SER A 90 15.19 10.74 4.65
CA SER A 90 14.80 11.54 3.49
C SER A 90 13.32 11.40 3.10
N LYS A 91 12.73 10.20 3.20
CA LYS A 91 11.31 9.95 2.88
C LYS A 91 10.35 10.74 3.78
N VAL A 92 10.73 11.05 5.02
CA VAL A 92 9.92 11.90 5.92
C VAL A 92 9.83 13.31 5.36
N PHE A 93 10.97 13.91 5.01
CA PHE A 93 11.01 15.26 4.44
C PHE A 93 10.37 15.32 3.05
N GLN A 94 10.57 14.31 2.21
CA GLN A 94 9.84 14.19 0.93
C GLN A 94 8.32 14.08 1.15
N GLY A 95 7.91 13.40 2.21
CA GLY A 95 6.52 13.33 2.66
C GLY A 95 5.94 14.70 2.96
N VAL A 96 6.61 15.44 3.84
CA VAL A 96 6.21 16.79 4.27
C VAL A 96 6.20 17.75 3.08
N ALA A 97 7.17 17.61 2.17
CA ALA A 97 7.32 18.47 0.99
C ALA A 97 6.19 18.32 -0.05
N GLN A 98 5.33 17.31 0.06
CA GLN A 98 4.16 17.16 -0.82
C GLN A 98 3.01 18.10 -0.46
N ALA A 99 2.96 18.60 0.77
CA ALA A 99 1.90 19.49 1.19
C ALA A 99 2.04 20.85 0.52
N PRO A 100 0.99 21.39 -0.11
CA PRO A 100 1.03 22.73 -0.70
C PRO A 100 0.99 23.80 0.40
N SER A 101 1.36 25.04 0.06
CA SER A 101 1.46 26.14 1.03
C SER A 101 0.13 26.58 1.63
N ASP A 102 -0.98 26.30 0.95
CA ASP A 102 -2.35 26.57 1.40
C ASP A 102 -2.90 25.50 2.34
N ALA A 103 -2.27 24.32 2.42
CA ALA A 103 -2.71 23.23 3.29
C ALA A 103 -2.35 23.43 4.76
N LEU A 104 -1.29 24.19 5.06
CA LEU A 104 -0.78 24.39 6.41
C LEU A 104 -1.04 25.83 6.88
N LYS A 105 -1.94 26.00 7.85
CA LYS A 105 -2.32 27.32 8.35
C LYS A 105 -1.51 27.75 9.56
N ASP A 106 -1.21 26.80 10.44
CA ASP A 106 -0.49 27.04 11.68
C ASP A 106 0.66 26.04 11.92
N GLY A 107 1.41 26.26 13.00
CA GLY A 107 2.48 25.36 13.40
C GLY A 107 1.99 23.97 13.83
N LYS A 108 0.76 23.86 14.36
CA LYS A 108 0.18 22.58 14.78
C LYS A 108 -0.11 21.70 13.56
N ASP A 109 -0.57 22.28 12.46
CA ASP A 109 -0.78 21.60 11.18
C ASP A 109 0.52 21.00 10.63
N LEU A 110 1.64 21.74 10.73
CA LEU A 110 2.96 21.23 10.34
C LEU A 110 3.38 20.06 11.24
N VAL A 111 3.24 20.19 12.57
CA VAL A 111 3.57 19.10 13.51
C VAL A 111 2.69 17.87 13.26
N ARG A 112 1.43 18.06 12.91
CA ARG A 112 0.49 16.97 12.57
C ARG A 112 0.90 16.25 11.29
N LEU A 113 1.21 17.01 10.23
CA LEU A 113 1.72 16.47 8.97
C LEU A 113 3.03 15.72 9.17
N TRP A 114 3.99 16.32 9.89
CA TRP A 114 5.26 15.69 10.21
C TRP A 114 5.06 14.38 10.99
N SER A 115 4.20 14.40 12.00
CA SER A 115 3.86 13.21 12.79
C SER A 115 3.25 12.11 11.91
N HIS A 116 2.37 12.48 10.97
CA HIS A 116 1.84 11.55 9.97
C HIS A 116 2.96 10.93 9.13
N GLU A 117 3.89 11.72 8.60
CA GLU A 117 4.98 11.19 7.78
C GLU A 117 5.93 10.29 8.58
N CYS A 118 6.19 10.59 9.86
CA CYS A 118 6.92 9.69 10.75
C CYS A 118 6.20 8.33 10.91
N LEU A 119 4.88 8.34 11.10
CA LEU A 119 4.09 7.11 11.18
C LEU A 119 4.15 6.32 9.86
N ARG A 120 4.05 6.99 8.71
CA ARG A 120 4.07 6.32 7.39
C ARG A 120 5.43 5.72 7.04
N VAL A 121 6.52 6.36 7.44
CA VAL A 121 7.87 5.88 7.13
C VAL A 121 8.34 4.83 8.14
N PHE A 122 8.14 5.07 9.44
CA PHE A 122 8.70 4.23 10.50
C PHE A 122 7.68 3.21 11.03
N SER A 123 6.46 3.64 11.36
CA SER A 123 5.47 2.79 12.02
C SER A 123 4.81 1.77 11.09
N ASN A 124 4.56 2.10 9.81
CA ASN A 124 3.91 1.18 8.87
C ASN A 124 4.69 -0.13 8.61
N ARG A 125 5.98 -0.12 8.91
CA ARG A 125 6.87 -1.28 8.81
C ARG A 125 6.70 -2.25 9.98
N LEU A 126 6.15 -1.78 11.10
CA LEU A 126 6.05 -2.52 12.36
C LEU A 126 4.91 -3.53 12.32
N ILE A 127 5.20 -4.74 12.78
CA ILE A 127 4.28 -5.88 12.72
C ILE A 127 3.49 -6.08 14.03
N ASP A 128 4.13 -5.83 15.18
CA ASP A 128 3.54 -6.09 16.50
C ASP A 128 2.95 -4.80 17.08
N ASP A 129 1.81 -4.92 17.76
CA ASP A 129 1.17 -3.76 18.40
C ASP A 129 2.05 -3.18 19.52
N LYS A 130 2.82 -4.00 20.23
CA LYS A 130 3.82 -3.54 21.20
C LYS A 130 4.84 -2.58 20.60
N ASP A 131 5.34 -2.88 19.40
CA ASP A 131 6.31 -2.02 18.72
C ASP A 131 5.65 -0.71 18.25
N ARG A 132 4.38 -0.79 17.82
CA ARG A 132 3.60 0.37 17.38
C ARG A 132 3.26 1.31 18.54
N ASP A 133 2.88 0.76 19.68
CA ASP A 133 2.61 1.51 20.90
C ASP A 133 3.88 2.20 21.41
N TRP A 134 4.99 1.47 21.45
CA TRP A 134 6.30 2.05 21.78
C TRP A 134 6.68 3.21 20.84
N PHE A 135 6.45 3.04 19.53
CA PHE A 135 6.71 4.12 18.57
C PHE A 135 5.78 5.32 18.78
N ALA A 136 4.51 5.09 19.12
CA ALA A 136 3.56 6.16 19.42
C ALA A 136 3.99 6.96 20.67
N GLU A 137 4.50 6.30 21.70
CA GLU A 137 5.08 6.94 22.89
C GLU A 137 6.37 7.73 22.56
N LEU A 138 7.25 7.16 21.74
CA LEU A 138 8.45 7.86 21.25
C LEU A 138 8.07 9.12 20.46
N LEU A 139 7.08 9.03 19.59
CA LEU A 139 6.58 10.17 18.82
C LEU A 139 6.02 11.25 19.75
N ALA A 140 5.16 10.87 20.70
CA ALA A 140 4.55 11.80 21.65
C ALA A 140 5.60 12.50 22.54
N SER A 141 6.60 11.78 23.03
CA SER A 141 7.69 12.35 23.81
C SER A 141 8.58 13.29 22.99
N THR A 142 8.87 12.93 21.73
CA THR A 142 9.60 13.78 20.80
C THR A 142 8.84 15.07 20.49
N VAL A 143 7.52 14.98 20.28
CA VAL A 143 6.67 16.18 20.05
C VAL A 143 6.76 17.13 21.24
N LYS A 144 6.65 16.59 22.46
CA LYS A 144 6.77 17.38 23.69
C LYS A 144 8.15 18.03 23.83
N GLN A 145 9.22 17.29 23.53
CA GLN A 145 10.59 17.78 23.67
C GLN A 145 10.95 18.91 22.70
N HIS A 146 10.57 18.78 21.42
CA HIS A 146 11.02 19.70 20.36
C HIS A 146 10.04 20.83 20.05
N PHE A 147 8.75 20.64 20.33
CA PHE A 147 7.71 21.63 20.02
C PHE A 147 6.98 22.18 21.25
N ASP A 148 7.24 21.63 22.45
CA ASP A 148 6.49 21.93 23.69
C ASP A 148 4.97 21.77 23.53
N LEU A 149 4.57 20.76 22.73
CA LEU A 149 3.18 20.44 22.45
C LEU A 149 2.81 19.08 23.05
N GLN A 150 1.56 18.93 23.46
CA GLN A 150 1.01 17.63 23.86
C GLN A 150 0.42 16.93 22.65
N TYR A 151 1.11 15.91 22.12
CA TYR A 151 0.64 15.18 20.94
C TYR A 151 -0.75 14.58 21.14
N ALA A 152 -1.07 14.06 22.34
CA ALA A 152 -2.38 13.47 22.62
C ALA A 152 -3.56 14.47 22.61
N SER A 153 -3.28 15.78 22.62
CA SER A 153 -4.35 16.79 22.55
C SER A 153 -5.03 16.78 21.18
N ALA A 154 -6.35 16.92 21.16
CA ALA A 154 -7.15 16.97 19.93
C ALA A 154 -6.73 18.13 19.01
N ASP A 155 -6.14 19.19 19.55
CA ASP A 155 -5.61 20.31 18.77
C ASP A 155 -4.40 19.92 17.92
N VAL A 156 -3.56 19.02 18.43
CA VAL A 156 -2.29 18.63 17.78
C VAL A 156 -2.50 17.36 16.95
N ARG A 157 -3.06 16.31 17.53
CA ARG A 157 -3.40 15.05 16.82
C ARG A 157 -4.72 15.12 16.04
N GLY A 158 -5.45 16.22 16.11
CA GLY A 158 -6.73 16.29 15.39
C GLY A 158 -7.80 15.36 15.99
N PRO A 159 -8.99 15.34 15.37
CA PRO A 159 -10.15 14.63 15.92
C PRO A 159 -10.13 13.11 15.70
N ASN A 160 -9.30 12.63 14.78
CA ASN A 160 -9.30 11.22 14.36
C ASN A 160 -8.15 10.45 15.00
N ALA A 161 -8.41 9.20 15.41
CA ALA A 161 -7.39 8.32 15.97
C ALA A 161 -6.23 8.06 14.99
N THR A 162 -6.55 7.84 13.71
CA THR A 162 -5.58 7.70 12.62
C THR A 162 -5.57 8.94 11.75
N HIS A 163 -4.40 9.41 11.31
CA HIS A 163 -4.33 10.46 10.30
C HIS A 163 -4.33 9.87 8.90
N ILE A 164 -5.15 10.44 8.01
CA ILE A 164 -5.14 10.13 6.58
C ILE A 164 -4.90 11.44 5.83
N TYR A 165 -3.83 11.48 5.06
CA TYR A 165 -3.55 12.52 4.09
C TYR A 165 -3.66 11.92 2.69
N GLY A 166 -4.11 12.72 1.73
CA GLY A 166 -4.25 12.28 0.34
C GLY A 166 -4.48 13.42 -0.63
N ASN A 167 -4.38 13.10 -1.92
CA ASN A 167 -4.51 14.06 -3.03
C ASN A 167 -5.89 13.99 -3.71
N PHE A 168 -6.82 13.25 -3.12
CA PHE A 168 -8.11 12.87 -3.72
C PHE A 168 -9.32 13.31 -2.88
N GLY A 169 -9.10 14.08 -1.81
CA GLY A 169 -10.17 14.66 -1.00
C GLY A 169 -10.30 16.17 -1.20
N GLY A 170 -11.54 16.67 -1.21
CA GLY A 170 -11.80 18.08 -1.44
C GLY A 170 -11.40 18.99 -0.28
N SER A 171 -10.70 20.08 -0.59
CA SER A 171 -10.70 21.27 0.27
C SER A 171 -12.12 21.81 0.38
N GLY A 172 -12.67 21.85 1.59
CA GLY A 172 -13.72 22.79 2.03
C GLY A 172 -15.15 22.63 1.50
N ASP A 173 -15.37 22.36 0.21
CA ASP A 173 -16.65 22.70 -0.44
C ASP A 173 -17.45 21.51 -0.99
N GLY A 174 -17.32 20.33 -0.39
CA GLY A 174 -18.26 19.21 -0.61
C GLY A 174 -18.36 18.66 -2.04
N LYS A 175 -17.51 19.10 -2.98
CA LYS A 175 -17.48 18.61 -4.37
C LYS A 175 -16.17 17.86 -4.66
N TYR A 176 -16.28 16.54 -4.70
CA TYR A 176 -15.29 15.63 -5.25
C TYR A 176 -15.35 15.71 -6.78
N SER A 177 -14.70 16.72 -7.37
CA SER A 177 -14.51 16.80 -8.82
C SER A 177 -13.18 16.14 -9.21
N SER A 178 -13.20 15.26 -10.21
CA SER A 178 -12.02 14.56 -10.74
C SER A 178 -11.06 15.46 -11.52
N ALA A 179 -11.45 16.72 -11.82
CA ALA A 179 -10.77 17.53 -12.84
C ALA A 179 -9.65 18.47 -12.32
N ALA A 180 -9.38 18.52 -11.01
CA ALA A 180 -8.31 19.35 -10.46
C ALA A 180 -7.41 18.50 -9.56
N ARG A 181 -6.11 18.41 -9.88
CA ARG A 181 -5.09 17.81 -9.01
C ARG A 181 -5.09 18.56 -7.67
N LYS A 182 -5.73 17.99 -6.65
CA LYS A 182 -5.79 18.59 -5.31
C LYS A 182 -4.51 18.25 -4.57
N GLY A 183 -3.95 19.23 -3.87
CA GLY A 183 -2.71 19.04 -3.13
C GLY A 183 -2.87 18.11 -1.92
N TYR A 184 -1.75 17.63 -1.42
CA TYR A 184 -1.68 16.70 -0.29
C TYR A 184 -2.19 17.33 1.00
N THR A 185 -3.39 16.93 1.43
CA THR A 185 -4.13 17.57 2.52
C THR A 185 -4.73 16.54 3.49
N GLU A 186 -5.06 16.99 4.70
CA GLU A 186 -5.65 16.15 5.74
C GLU A 186 -7.12 15.82 5.41
N LEU A 187 -7.45 14.52 5.37
CA LEU A 187 -8.79 14.02 5.11
C LEU A 187 -9.50 13.68 6.43
N ARG A 188 -10.24 14.65 6.96
CA ARG A 188 -10.89 14.54 8.28
C ARG A 188 -12.20 13.76 8.27
N ASN A 189 -13.06 13.97 7.26
CA ASN A 189 -14.37 13.31 7.21
C ASN A 189 -14.25 11.89 6.62
N ARG A 190 -14.47 10.87 7.45
CA ARG A 190 -14.37 9.45 7.08
C ARG A 190 -15.50 8.97 6.18
N GLU A 191 -16.72 9.37 6.50
CA GLU A 191 -17.90 8.96 5.75
C GLU A 191 -17.84 9.50 4.32
N GLN A 192 -17.57 10.80 4.18
CA GLN A 192 -17.45 11.42 2.86
C GLN A 192 -16.28 10.81 2.05
N LEU A 193 -15.17 10.48 2.72
CA LEU A 193 -14.04 9.81 2.09
C LEU A 193 -14.41 8.40 1.58
N GLN A 194 -15.13 7.63 2.39
CA GLN A 194 -15.61 6.31 2.02
C GLN A 194 -16.57 6.38 0.83
N THR A 195 -17.55 7.29 0.87
CA THR A 195 -18.48 7.51 -0.25
C THR A 195 -17.75 7.90 -1.52
N ALA A 196 -16.79 8.83 -1.45
CA ALA A 196 -16.02 9.25 -2.62
C ALA A 196 -15.20 8.11 -3.23
N MET A 197 -14.51 7.31 -2.41
CA MET A 197 -13.77 6.14 -2.92
C MET A 197 -14.70 5.07 -3.51
N GLN A 198 -15.91 4.94 -2.97
CA GLN A 198 -16.91 4.02 -3.49
C GLN A 198 -17.41 4.43 -4.88
N VAL A 199 -17.62 5.74 -5.11
CA VAL A 199 -17.91 6.27 -6.45
C VAL A 199 -16.79 5.93 -7.43
N PHE A 200 -15.52 6.16 -7.06
CA PHE A 200 -14.39 5.77 -7.92
C PHE A 200 -14.32 4.26 -8.20
N LEU A 201 -14.70 3.43 -7.24
CA LEU A 201 -14.76 1.98 -7.43
C LEU A 201 -15.88 1.58 -8.40
N GLU A 202 -17.03 2.24 -8.34
CA GLU A 202 -18.15 2.06 -9.27
C GLU A 202 -17.77 2.52 -10.68
N ASP A 203 -17.14 3.69 -10.81
CA ASP A 203 -16.63 4.20 -12.09
C ASP A 203 -15.62 3.23 -12.72
N TYR A 204 -14.68 2.70 -11.93
CA TYR A 204 -13.76 1.67 -12.41
C TYR A 204 -14.50 0.44 -12.95
N ASN A 205 -15.52 -0.03 -12.21
CA ASN A 205 -16.33 -1.18 -12.60
C ASN A 205 -17.14 -0.95 -13.87
N ASN A 206 -17.54 0.30 -14.14
CA ASN A 206 -18.25 0.68 -15.36
C ASN A 206 -17.30 0.80 -16.57
N MET A 207 -16.05 1.21 -16.34
CA MET A 207 -15.06 1.41 -17.42
C MET A 207 -14.26 0.14 -17.75
N SER A 208 -14.09 -0.78 -16.80
CA SER A 208 -13.26 -1.98 -16.96
C SER A 208 -14.09 -3.24 -17.12
N ALA A 209 -13.67 -4.11 -18.04
CA ALA A 209 -14.26 -5.45 -18.17
C ALA A 209 -14.01 -6.34 -16.94
N ALA A 210 -12.94 -6.09 -16.19
CA ALA A 210 -12.57 -6.84 -15.00
C ALA A 210 -13.11 -6.16 -13.72
N SER A 211 -14.39 -6.40 -13.41
CA SER A 211 -15.03 -5.80 -12.23
C SER A 211 -14.35 -6.21 -10.91
N MET A 212 -14.04 -5.21 -10.09
CA MET A 212 -13.59 -5.35 -8.71
C MET A 212 -14.76 -5.12 -7.74
N ARG A 213 -15.22 -6.19 -7.07
CA ARG A 213 -16.27 -6.12 -6.04
C ARG A 213 -15.70 -6.41 -4.66
N PHE A 214 -15.54 -5.37 -3.85
CA PHE A 214 -15.11 -5.48 -2.46
C PHE A 214 -15.58 -4.27 -1.63
N VAL A 215 -15.55 -4.44 -0.31
CA VAL A 215 -15.95 -3.40 0.65
C VAL A 215 -14.78 -2.50 0.97
N LEU A 216 -15.04 -1.19 0.94
CA LEU A 216 -14.13 -0.16 1.43
C LEU A 216 -14.42 0.09 2.91
N PHE A 217 -13.83 -0.73 3.77
CA PHE A 217 -13.77 -0.48 5.22
C PHE A 217 -12.57 0.40 5.57
N GLN A 218 -12.51 0.88 6.81
CA GLN A 218 -11.53 1.88 7.25
C GLN A 218 -10.07 1.53 6.90
N ASN A 219 -9.60 0.31 7.19
CA ASN A 219 -8.21 -0.05 6.87
C ASN A 219 -7.96 -0.13 5.35
N ALA A 220 -8.97 -0.51 4.56
CA ALA A 220 -8.84 -0.52 3.10
C ALA A 220 -8.64 0.91 2.55
N ILE A 221 -9.40 1.88 3.07
CA ILE A 221 -9.26 3.31 2.76
C ILE A 221 -7.85 3.81 3.13
N GLU A 222 -7.36 3.41 4.31
CA GLU A 222 -6.00 3.77 4.73
C GLU A 222 -4.93 3.20 3.80
N HIS A 223 -5.04 1.94 3.39
CA HIS A 223 -4.10 1.33 2.45
C HIS A 223 -4.13 2.01 1.07
N VAL A 224 -5.31 2.35 0.55
CA VAL A 224 -5.45 3.13 -0.70
C VAL A 224 -4.76 4.49 -0.56
N ALA A 225 -4.97 5.18 0.57
CA ALA A 225 -4.31 6.46 0.84
C ALA A 225 -2.79 6.34 0.93
N ARG A 226 -2.28 5.28 1.59
CA ARG A 226 -0.83 5.01 1.69
C ARG A 226 -0.22 4.73 0.32
N ILE A 227 -0.86 3.91 -0.51
CA ILE A 227 -0.40 3.61 -1.87
C ILE A 227 -0.40 4.89 -2.70
N SER A 228 -1.49 5.66 -2.66
CA SER A 228 -1.61 6.95 -3.35
C SER A 228 -0.51 7.92 -2.91
N ARG A 229 -0.23 8.03 -1.60
CA ARG A 229 0.87 8.85 -1.07
C ARG A 229 2.23 8.40 -1.60
N VAL A 230 2.48 7.11 -1.77
CA VAL A 230 3.78 6.62 -2.26
C VAL A 230 3.96 6.90 -3.76
N ILE A 231 2.94 6.69 -4.59
CA ILE A 231 3.05 6.89 -6.05
C ILE A 231 3.14 8.38 -6.44
N HIS A 232 2.70 9.30 -5.59
CA HIS A 232 2.88 10.73 -5.83
C HIS A 232 4.27 11.25 -5.41
N GLN A 233 5.07 10.43 -4.72
CA GLN A 233 6.43 10.79 -4.38
C GLN A 233 7.38 10.52 -5.53
N PRO A 234 8.36 11.42 -5.77
CA PRO A 234 9.41 11.15 -6.74
C PRO A 234 10.19 9.90 -6.31
N LEU A 235 10.43 8.98 -7.25
CA LEU A 235 11.08 7.68 -6.98
C LEU A 235 10.34 6.83 -5.93
N GLY A 236 9.05 7.08 -5.72
CA GLY A 236 8.24 6.39 -4.72
C GLY A 236 7.88 4.98 -5.15
N ASN A 237 8.51 3.98 -4.53
CA ASN A 237 8.19 2.57 -4.73
C ASN A 237 7.51 2.00 -3.49
N ALA A 238 6.64 1.00 -3.65
CA ALA A 238 5.92 0.40 -2.52
C ALA A 238 6.19 -1.10 -2.41
N LEU A 239 6.32 -1.60 -1.18
CA LEU A 239 6.36 -3.02 -0.85
C LEU A 239 5.16 -3.33 0.05
N LEU A 240 4.14 -3.94 -0.54
CA LEU A 240 2.89 -4.34 0.11
C LEU A 240 3.04 -5.75 0.67
N VAL A 241 3.20 -5.86 1.98
CA VAL A 241 3.42 -7.14 2.66
C VAL A 241 2.12 -7.57 3.31
N GLY A 242 1.64 -8.77 2.99
CA GLY A 242 0.37 -9.26 3.51
C GLY A 242 0.10 -10.70 3.13
N VAL A 243 -0.75 -11.36 3.92
CA VAL A 243 -1.20 -12.72 3.61
C VAL A 243 -2.09 -12.75 2.36
N GLY A 244 -2.25 -13.92 1.75
CA GLY A 244 -3.18 -14.10 0.63
C GLY A 244 -4.59 -13.63 0.98
N GLY A 245 -5.30 -13.01 0.03
CA GLY A 245 -6.66 -12.49 0.28
C GLY A 245 -6.74 -11.08 0.87
N SER A 246 -5.60 -10.46 1.22
CA SER A 246 -5.52 -9.07 1.71
C SER A 246 -5.89 -7.99 0.67
N ARG A 247 -6.28 -8.40 -0.55
CA ARG A 247 -6.71 -7.51 -1.66
C ARG A 247 -5.70 -6.44 -2.08
N ARG A 248 -4.41 -6.64 -1.79
CA ARG A 248 -3.30 -5.75 -2.20
C ARG A 248 -3.40 -5.32 -3.68
N LYS A 249 -3.61 -6.28 -4.58
CA LYS A 249 -3.80 -6.03 -6.02
C LYS A 249 -4.97 -5.07 -6.29
N SER A 250 -6.15 -5.37 -5.74
CA SER A 250 -7.36 -4.57 -5.97
C SER A 250 -7.25 -3.16 -5.40
N LEU A 251 -6.67 -3.02 -4.20
CA LEU A 251 -6.48 -1.71 -3.56
C LEU A 251 -5.45 -0.86 -4.30
N THR A 252 -4.37 -1.47 -4.80
CA THR A 252 -3.44 -0.78 -5.71
C THR A 252 -4.13 -0.33 -6.99
N THR A 253 -4.91 -1.20 -7.64
CA THR A 253 -5.63 -0.83 -8.86
C THR A 253 -6.57 0.36 -8.63
N LEU A 254 -7.31 0.39 -7.50
CA LEU A 254 -8.17 1.50 -7.16
C LEU A 254 -7.38 2.79 -6.93
N ALA A 255 -6.30 2.73 -6.15
CA ALA A 255 -5.44 3.90 -5.89
C ALA A 255 -4.86 4.51 -7.19
N LEU A 256 -4.51 3.65 -8.16
CA LEU A 256 -4.00 4.05 -9.45
C LEU A 256 -5.06 4.65 -10.35
N PHE A 257 -6.26 4.06 -10.36
CA PHE A 257 -7.40 4.60 -11.10
C PHE A 257 -7.75 6.01 -10.60
N MET A 258 -7.79 6.21 -9.28
CA MET A 258 -8.03 7.51 -8.66
C MET A 258 -6.95 8.56 -9.01
N ALA A 259 -5.72 8.12 -9.24
CA ALA A 259 -4.60 9.00 -9.59
C ALA A 259 -4.42 9.19 -11.11
N GLU A 260 -5.17 8.45 -11.93
CA GLU A 260 -5.02 8.39 -13.40
C GLU A 260 -3.65 7.84 -13.86
N PHE A 261 -3.05 6.94 -13.06
CA PHE A 261 -1.77 6.31 -13.40
C PHE A 261 -2.01 5.05 -14.22
N LYS A 262 -1.13 4.79 -15.20
CA LYS A 262 -1.19 3.56 -15.99
C LYS A 262 -0.75 2.37 -15.16
N LEU A 263 -1.62 1.39 -15.01
CA LEU A 263 -1.29 0.11 -14.37
C LEU A 263 -0.75 -0.88 -15.41
N PHE A 264 0.46 -1.38 -15.19
CA PHE A 264 1.01 -2.51 -15.92
C PHE A 264 1.12 -3.74 -15.01
N GLN A 265 0.58 -4.86 -15.48
CA GLN A 265 0.62 -6.16 -14.81
C GLN A 265 1.03 -7.23 -15.82
N ILE A 266 1.83 -8.18 -15.34
CA ILE A 266 2.26 -9.31 -16.16
C ILE A 266 1.22 -10.43 -16.08
N GLU A 267 0.94 -11.05 -17.22
CA GLU A 267 0.13 -12.26 -17.30
C GLU A 267 1.05 -13.46 -17.57
N ILE A 268 1.17 -14.35 -16.59
CA ILE A 268 2.05 -15.51 -16.70
C ILE A 268 1.30 -16.64 -17.40
N SER A 269 1.83 -17.02 -18.56
CA SER A 269 1.45 -18.23 -19.27
C SER A 269 2.34 -19.41 -18.83
N LYS A 270 1.95 -20.65 -19.19
CA LYS A 270 2.80 -21.83 -18.92
C LYS A 270 4.16 -21.78 -19.64
N SER A 271 4.26 -21.02 -20.73
CA SER A 271 5.48 -20.83 -21.52
C SER A 271 6.24 -19.55 -21.15
N TYR A 272 5.84 -18.85 -20.08
CA TYR A 272 6.47 -17.60 -19.69
C TYR A 272 7.93 -17.81 -19.34
N SER A 273 8.80 -17.18 -20.13
CA SER A 273 10.25 -17.33 -20.04
C SER A 273 10.93 -15.99 -19.76
N ARG A 274 12.23 -16.03 -19.47
CA ARG A 274 13.04 -14.83 -19.27
C ARG A 274 12.99 -13.85 -20.46
N LEU A 275 12.74 -14.33 -21.67
CA LEU A 275 12.59 -13.48 -22.85
C LEU A 275 11.31 -12.63 -22.75
N GLU A 276 10.18 -13.25 -22.40
CA GLU A 276 8.89 -12.57 -22.23
C GLU A 276 8.96 -11.54 -21.09
N TRP A 277 9.61 -11.92 -19.97
CA TRP A 277 9.93 -11.02 -18.86
C TRP A 277 10.67 -9.75 -19.31
N ARG A 278 11.77 -9.91 -20.05
CA ARG A 278 12.55 -8.76 -20.53
C ARG A 278 11.75 -7.91 -21.50
N ASN A 279 10.92 -8.51 -22.36
CA ASN A 279 10.04 -7.78 -23.26
C ASN A 279 8.97 -6.98 -22.51
N ASP A 280 8.41 -7.52 -21.42
CA ASP A 280 7.47 -6.79 -20.58
C ASP A 280 8.13 -5.62 -19.84
N LEU A 281 9.35 -5.80 -19.34
CA LEU A 281 10.13 -4.69 -18.76
C LEU A 281 10.41 -3.57 -19.77
N LYS A 282 10.72 -3.93 -21.03
CA LYS A 282 10.87 -2.94 -22.11
C LYS A 282 9.60 -2.13 -22.30
N LYS A 283 8.42 -2.77 -22.36
CA LYS A 283 7.13 -2.07 -22.50
C LYS A 283 6.88 -1.10 -21.35
N VAL A 284 7.16 -1.52 -20.11
CA VAL A 284 7.03 -0.67 -18.92
C VAL A 284 7.91 0.58 -19.04
N LEU A 285 9.18 0.40 -19.40
CA LEU A 285 10.13 1.49 -19.57
C LEU A 285 9.78 2.41 -20.74
N GLN A 286 9.21 1.87 -21.82
CA GLN A 286 8.69 2.68 -22.94
C GLN A 286 7.52 3.56 -22.50
N PHE A 287 6.56 3.03 -21.73
CA PHE A 287 5.46 3.84 -21.21
C PHE A 287 5.95 4.96 -20.27
N SER A 288 6.85 4.66 -19.33
CA SER A 288 7.35 5.65 -18.38
C SER A 288 8.33 6.65 -18.99
N GLY A 289 9.21 6.19 -19.87
CA GLY A 289 10.34 6.96 -20.39
C GLY A 289 10.07 7.63 -21.74
N LEU A 290 9.68 6.84 -22.75
CA LEU A 290 9.42 7.38 -24.11
C LEU A 290 8.14 8.20 -24.13
N ASN A 291 7.03 7.61 -23.65
CA ASN A 291 5.72 8.25 -23.68
C ASN A 291 5.53 9.27 -22.55
N ASN A 292 6.49 9.34 -21.60
CA ASN A 292 6.44 10.22 -20.43
C ASN A 292 5.12 10.07 -19.64
N GLN A 293 4.59 8.84 -19.55
CA GLN A 293 3.32 8.55 -18.89
C GLN A 293 3.57 8.00 -17.48
N PRO A 294 2.96 8.56 -16.42
CA PRO A 294 3.01 7.99 -15.08
C PRO A 294 2.51 6.54 -15.09
N THR A 295 3.41 5.61 -14.78
CA THR A 295 3.20 4.17 -14.95
C THR A 295 3.58 3.44 -13.67
N VAL A 296 2.72 2.54 -13.23
CA VAL A 296 2.96 1.69 -12.08
C VAL A 296 3.04 0.24 -12.50
N PHE A 297 4.18 -0.36 -12.19
CA PHE A 297 4.42 -1.77 -12.38
C PHE A 297 4.04 -2.54 -11.12
N LEU A 298 2.92 -3.28 -11.17
CA LEU A 298 2.50 -4.14 -10.07
C LEU A 298 2.99 -5.57 -10.30
N PHE A 299 3.80 -6.06 -9.37
CA PHE A 299 4.39 -7.39 -9.43
C PHE A 299 4.18 -8.17 -8.13
N SER A 300 3.59 -9.36 -8.25
CA SER A 300 3.18 -10.23 -7.14
C SER A 300 4.17 -11.36 -6.90
N ASP A 301 4.25 -11.87 -5.67
CA ASP A 301 5.08 -13.04 -5.35
C ASP A 301 4.71 -14.30 -6.12
N THR A 302 3.42 -14.51 -6.38
CA THR A 302 2.89 -15.57 -7.23
C THR A 302 3.37 -15.50 -8.68
N GLN A 303 3.90 -14.34 -9.10
CA GLN A 303 4.43 -14.11 -10.44
C GLN A 303 5.94 -14.37 -10.53
N ILE A 304 6.60 -14.70 -9.42
CA ILE A 304 8.04 -14.93 -9.39
C ILE A 304 8.32 -16.40 -9.73
N VAL A 305 8.55 -16.67 -11.01
CA VAL A 305 8.95 -17.99 -11.52
C VAL A 305 10.45 -18.22 -11.30
N GLU A 306 11.26 -17.20 -11.62
CA GLU A 306 12.72 -17.23 -11.47
C GLU A 306 13.19 -16.09 -10.56
N GLU A 307 14.16 -16.35 -9.69
CA GLU A 307 14.73 -15.32 -8.80
C GLU A 307 15.49 -14.22 -9.58
N ALA A 308 15.92 -14.51 -10.81
CA ALA A 308 16.53 -13.53 -11.72
C ALA A 308 15.60 -12.34 -12.03
N TYR A 309 14.27 -12.49 -11.92
CA TYR A 309 13.34 -11.38 -12.11
C TYR A 309 13.54 -10.31 -11.02
N LEU A 310 13.86 -10.73 -9.80
CA LEU A 310 14.14 -9.80 -8.70
C LEU A 310 15.50 -9.10 -8.86
N GLU A 311 16.45 -9.70 -9.57
CA GLU A 311 17.70 -9.02 -9.92
C GLU A 311 17.44 -7.82 -10.85
N ASP A 312 16.62 -8.03 -11.88
CA ASP A 312 16.23 -6.96 -12.81
C ASP A 312 15.41 -5.87 -12.09
N ILE A 313 14.45 -6.25 -11.22
CA ILE A 313 13.71 -5.28 -10.38
C ILE A 313 14.65 -4.52 -9.44
N ASN A 314 15.65 -5.18 -8.86
CA ASN A 314 16.64 -4.53 -8.02
C ASN A 314 17.46 -3.49 -8.81
N GLY A 315 17.71 -3.72 -10.10
CA GLY A 315 18.23 -2.70 -11.03
C GLY A 315 17.29 -1.50 -11.12
N LEU A 316 16.03 -1.72 -11.46
CA LEU A 316 15.01 -0.67 -11.58
C LEU A 316 14.87 0.17 -10.29
N LEU A 317 14.86 -0.46 -9.12
CA LEU A 317 14.72 0.23 -7.84
C LEU A 317 15.93 1.11 -7.45
N ASN A 318 17.15 0.76 -7.92
CA ASN A 318 18.37 1.51 -7.58
C ASN A 318 18.75 2.52 -8.66
N THR A 319 18.88 2.06 -9.90
CA THR A 319 19.39 2.85 -11.03
C THR A 319 18.27 3.35 -11.93
N GLY A 320 17.10 2.71 -11.93
CA GLY A 320 16.00 3.05 -12.85
C GLY A 320 16.13 2.37 -14.22
N GLU A 321 17.04 1.40 -14.34
CA GLU A 321 17.32 0.68 -15.57
C GLU A 321 17.73 -0.77 -15.30
N VAL A 322 17.73 -1.59 -16.35
CA VAL A 322 18.20 -2.98 -16.32
C VAL A 322 19.36 -3.13 -17.30
N ALA A 323 20.47 -3.68 -16.82
CA ALA A 323 21.67 -3.84 -17.63
C ALA A 323 21.45 -4.82 -18.79
N ASN A 324 21.97 -4.46 -19.98
CA ASN A 324 21.87 -5.26 -21.20
C ASN A 324 20.42 -5.66 -21.54
N LEU A 325 19.47 -4.73 -21.35
CA LEU A 325 18.07 -4.94 -21.69
C LEU A 325 17.79 -4.69 -23.18
N TRP A 326 18.35 -3.61 -23.72
CA TRP A 326 18.12 -3.13 -25.08
C TRP A 326 19.16 -3.68 -26.06
N ALA A 327 18.70 -4.00 -27.26
CA ALA A 327 19.58 -4.23 -28.40
C ALA A 327 20.00 -2.89 -29.05
N ASN A 328 21.08 -2.89 -29.83
CA ASN A 328 21.64 -1.66 -30.40
C ASN A 328 20.68 -0.96 -31.38
N ASP A 329 19.90 -1.73 -32.14
CA ASP A 329 18.86 -1.25 -33.05
C ASP A 329 17.68 -0.62 -32.27
N GLU A 330 17.26 -1.22 -31.16
CA GLU A 330 16.22 -0.65 -30.29
C GLU A 330 16.67 0.67 -29.65
N LEU A 331 17.94 0.78 -29.25
CA LEU A 331 18.51 2.02 -28.71
C LEU A 331 18.49 3.16 -29.74
N LEU A 332 18.77 2.85 -31.01
CA LEU A 332 18.70 3.85 -32.08
C LEU A 332 17.27 4.37 -32.27
N GLN A 333 16.29 3.46 -32.34
CA GLN A 333 14.86 3.85 -32.43
C GLN A 333 14.41 4.68 -31.24
N MET A 334 14.87 4.34 -30.03
CA MET A 334 14.58 5.12 -28.82
C MET A 334 15.19 6.52 -28.87
N ASN A 335 16.42 6.65 -29.36
CA ASN A 335 17.08 7.94 -29.47
C ASN A 335 16.36 8.87 -30.46
N GLU A 336 15.95 8.36 -31.62
CA GLU A 336 15.14 9.11 -32.60
C GLU A 336 13.81 9.59 -32.00
N ALA A 337 13.13 8.72 -31.23
CA ALA A 337 11.87 9.08 -30.59
C ALA A 337 12.03 10.11 -29.46
N LEU A 338 13.17 10.12 -28.76
CA LEU A 338 13.45 11.01 -27.64
C LEU A 338 14.02 12.37 -28.07
N GLU A 339 14.62 12.45 -29.24
CA GLU A 339 15.31 13.64 -29.75
C GLU A 339 14.50 14.94 -29.63
N PRO A 340 13.22 14.99 -30.04
CA PRO A 340 12.42 16.22 -29.95
C PRO A 340 12.24 16.68 -28.50
N ALA A 341 12.04 15.71 -27.60
CA ALA A 341 11.73 15.96 -26.20
C ALA A 341 12.98 16.29 -25.37
N ALA A 342 14.13 15.72 -25.76
CA ALA A 342 15.43 16.02 -25.19
C ALA A 342 15.92 17.42 -25.59
N THR A 343 15.79 17.77 -26.88
CA THR A 343 16.14 19.11 -27.39
C THR A 343 15.30 20.18 -26.73
N ALA A 344 13.99 19.95 -26.54
CA ALA A 344 13.11 20.85 -25.80
C ALA A 344 13.50 21.02 -24.32
N SER A 345 14.19 20.02 -23.74
CA SER A 345 14.69 20.06 -22.35
C SER A 345 16.14 20.58 -22.25
N GLY A 346 16.72 21.04 -23.36
CA GLY A 346 18.10 21.56 -23.41
C GLY A 346 19.20 20.49 -23.36
N VAL A 347 18.87 19.23 -23.60
CA VAL A 347 19.84 18.11 -23.64
C VAL A 347 20.41 17.98 -25.05
N ASN A 348 21.70 17.67 -25.18
CA ASN A 348 22.35 17.53 -26.48
C ASN A 348 21.93 16.23 -27.18
N ALA A 349 21.08 16.38 -28.19
CA ALA A 349 20.61 15.29 -29.06
C ALA A 349 21.73 14.54 -29.80
N GLY A 350 22.87 15.19 -30.05
CA GLY A 350 24.00 14.58 -30.76
C GLY A 350 24.79 13.55 -29.94
N ASN A 351 24.52 13.43 -28.62
CA ASN A 351 25.21 12.50 -27.74
C ASN A 351 24.25 11.41 -27.23
N SER A 352 24.38 10.19 -27.78
CA SER A 352 23.54 9.04 -27.40
C SER A 352 23.60 8.70 -25.91
N ALA A 353 24.72 8.97 -25.22
CA ALA A 353 24.83 8.71 -23.78
C ALA A 353 24.01 9.71 -22.94
N GLU A 354 23.94 10.96 -23.37
CA GLU A 354 23.11 12.00 -22.72
C GLU A 354 21.62 11.73 -22.96
N LEU A 355 21.23 11.35 -24.18
CA LEU A 355 19.87 10.94 -24.50
C LEU A 355 19.41 9.75 -23.65
N TYR A 356 20.28 8.74 -23.50
CA TYR A 356 19.97 7.59 -22.66
C TYR A 356 19.87 7.96 -21.17
N THR A 357 20.73 8.86 -20.68
CA THR A 357 20.63 9.37 -19.30
C THR A 357 19.33 10.15 -19.08
N PHE A 358 18.90 10.94 -20.07
CA PHE A 358 17.62 11.63 -20.05
C PHE A 358 16.44 10.66 -20.02
N PHE A 359 16.50 9.58 -20.82
CA PHE A 359 15.51 8.50 -20.79
C PHE A 359 15.41 7.85 -19.40
N VAL A 360 16.55 7.47 -18.81
CA VAL A 360 16.58 6.89 -17.46
C VAL A 360 16.02 7.87 -16.43
N GLY A 361 16.31 9.17 -16.57
CA GLY A 361 15.73 10.22 -15.76
C GLY A 361 14.19 10.26 -15.83
N ARG A 362 13.62 10.17 -17.03
CA ARG A 362 12.16 10.08 -17.23
C ARG A 362 11.55 8.81 -16.66
N CYS A 363 12.20 7.67 -16.90
CA CYS A 363 11.79 6.40 -16.29
C CYS A 363 11.73 6.52 -14.77
N ARG A 364 12.77 7.07 -14.14
CA ARG A 364 12.83 7.29 -12.70
C ARG A 364 11.75 8.23 -12.16
N ALA A 365 11.36 9.25 -12.93
CA ALA A 365 10.33 10.20 -12.54
C ALA A 365 8.91 9.61 -12.62
N ASN A 366 8.65 8.76 -13.62
CA ASN A 366 7.29 8.30 -13.94
C ASN A 366 7.02 6.84 -13.57
N LEU A 367 8.05 6.02 -13.36
CA LEU A 367 7.92 4.60 -13.02
C LEU A 367 7.87 4.42 -11.51
N HIS A 368 6.78 3.82 -11.04
CA HIS A 368 6.66 3.34 -9.66
C HIS A 368 6.52 1.83 -9.66
N VAL A 369 7.36 1.15 -8.88
CA VAL A 369 7.28 -0.30 -8.70
C VAL A 369 6.51 -0.60 -7.42
N VAL A 370 5.43 -1.36 -7.54
CA VAL A 370 4.64 -1.85 -6.40
C VAL A 370 4.78 -3.36 -6.33
N LEU A 371 5.36 -3.84 -5.24
CA LEU A 371 5.61 -5.26 -5.00
C LEU A 371 4.60 -5.80 -3.99
N ALA A 372 3.91 -6.89 -4.32
CA ALA A 372 2.99 -7.56 -3.40
C ALA A 372 3.57 -8.91 -2.97
N LEU A 373 4.24 -8.96 -1.80
CA LEU A 373 4.92 -10.16 -1.31
C LEU A 373 4.27 -10.72 -0.04
N SER A 374 4.01 -12.03 0.00
CA SER A 374 3.54 -12.70 1.22
C SER A 374 4.68 -12.84 2.23
N PRO A 375 4.48 -12.49 3.52
CA PRO A 375 5.49 -12.75 4.55
C PRO A 375 5.54 -14.22 4.98
N ILE A 376 4.62 -15.06 4.48
CA ILE A 376 4.52 -16.48 4.84
C ILE A 376 5.69 -17.26 4.22
N GLY A 377 6.33 -18.08 5.04
CA GLY A 377 7.44 -18.94 4.64
C GLY A 377 8.79 -18.23 4.60
N GLU A 378 9.82 -18.98 4.21
CA GLU A 378 11.21 -18.48 4.23
C GLU A 378 11.59 -17.64 3.00
N ALA A 379 10.84 -17.77 1.90
CA ALA A 379 11.14 -17.13 0.62
C ALA A 379 11.21 -15.60 0.76
N PHE A 380 10.28 -14.99 1.49
CA PHE A 380 10.26 -13.56 1.74
C PHE A 380 11.55 -13.09 2.41
N ARG A 381 11.93 -13.71 3.53
CA ARG A 381 13.14 -13.36 4.29
C ARG A 381 14.40 -13.57 3.46
N ARG A 382 14.46 -14.66 2.70
CA ARG A 382 15.56 -14.97 1.78
C ARG A 382 15.73 -13.87 0.73
N ARG A 383 14.63 -13.47 0.08
CA ARG A 383 14.61 -12.41 -0.93
C ARG A 383 15.03 -11.06 -0.39
N LEU A 384 14.58 -10.67 0.82
CA LEU A 384 15.04 -9.43 1.45
C LEU A 384 16.54 -9.41 1.74
N ARG A 385 17.13 -10.58 2.07
CA ARG A 385 18.59 -10.70 2.26
C ARG A 385 19.36 -10.64 0.95
N MET A 386 18.86 -11.31 -0.08
CA MET A 386 19.49 -11.30 -1.42
C MET A 386 19.37 -9.94 -2.11
N PHE A 387 18.24 -9.26 -1.93
CA PHE A 387 17.90 -8.01 -2.60
C PHE A 387 17.54 -6.90 -1.60
N PRO A 388 18.53 -6.22 -1.00
CA PRO A 388 18.29 -5.17 0.00
C PRO A 388 17.50 -3.96 -0.52
N SER A 389 17.48 -3.73 -1.84
CA SER A 389 16.71 -2.62 -2.44
C SER A 389 15.21 -2.74 -2.19
N LEU A 390 14.70 -3.97 -2.01
CA LEU A 390 13.29 -4.21 -1.69
C LEU A 390 12.87 -3.52 -0.38
N VAL A 391 13.78 -3.42 0.59
CA VAL A 391 13.53 -2.69 1.85
C VAL A 391 13.97 -1.24 1.75
N ASN A 392 15.14 -1.00 1.14
CA ASN A 392 15.73 0.33 1.15
C ASN A 392 14.96 1.29 0.24
N CYS A 393 14.68 0.90 -1.00
CA CYS A 393 14.10 1.78 -2.01
C CYS A 393 12.57 1.83 -1.98
N CYS A 394 11.92 0.85 -1.34
CA CYS A 394 10.46 0.84 -1.20
C CYS A 394 10.00 1.38 0.16
N THR A 395 8.78 1.93 0.18
CA THR A 395 8.02 2.17 1.40
C THR A 395 7.22 0.91 1.71
N ILE A 396 7.39 0.38 2.92
CA ILE A 396 6.72 -0.86 3.34
C ILE A 396 5.34 -0.50 3.88
N ASP A 397 4.31 -1.14 3.35
CA ASP A 397 2.96 -1.10 3.90
C ASP A 397 2.54 -2.52 4.30
N TRP A 398 2.31 -2.71 5.59
CA TRP A 398 1.95 -3.99 6.17
C TRP A 398 0.43 -4.15 6.28
N PHE A 399 -0.11 -5.12 5.56
CA PHE A 399 -1.52 -5.52 5.61
C PHE A 399 -1.71 -6.45 6.80
N ALA A 400 -2.09 -5.85 7.92
CA ALA A 400 -2.40 -6.56 9.15
C ALA A 400 -3.67 -7.41 9.02
N GLU A 401 -3.91 -8.26 10.02
CA GLU A 401 -5.16 -9.00 10.17
C GLU A 401 -6.35 -8.04 10.23
N TRP A 402 -7.51 -8.49 9.74
CA TRP A 402 -8.72 -7.69 9.78
C TRP A 402 -9.22 -7.56 11.22
N SER A 403 -9.50 -6.33 11.65
CA SER A 403 -10.14 -6.04 12.93
C SER A 403 -11.58 -6.59 12.96
N ASP A 404 -12.16 -6.71 14.15
CA ASP A 404 -13.58 -7.04 14.35
C ASP A 404 -14.49 -6.14 13.49
N GLU A 405 -14.27 -4.83 13.51
CA GLU A 405 -14.99 -3.85 12.67
C GLU A 405 -14.89 -4.17 11.17
N ALA A 406 -13.70 -4.57 10.68
CA ALA A 406 -13.50 -4.93 9.29
C ALA A 406 -14.23 -6.24 8.94
N LEU A 407 -14.18 -7.24 9.82
CA LEU A 407 -14.88 -8.51 9.63
C LEU A 407 -16.39 -8.34 9.59
N ARG A 408 -16.93 -7.48 10.46
CA ARG A 408 -18.35 -7.09 10.50
C ARG A 408 -18.78 -6.38 9.22
N SER A 409 -18.05 -5.32 8.84
CA SER A 409 -18.34 -4.55 7.63
C SER A 409 -18.35 -5.41 6.36
N VAL A 410 -17.42 -6.36 6.28
CA VAL A 410 -17.39 -7.35 5.19
C VAL A 410 -18.60 -8.28 5.27
N ALA A 411 -18.92 -8.84 6.43
CA ALA A 411 -20.08 -9.72 6.57
C ALA A 411 -21.40 -9.02 6.21
N ASP A 412 -21.61 -7.80 6.70
CA ASP A 412 -22.80 -7.00 6.41
C ASP A 412 -22.99 -6.82 4.91
N TYR A 413 -21.93 -6.40 4.19
CA TYR A 413 -21.97 -6.25 2.74
C TYR A 413 -22.34 -7.56 2.01
N PHE A 414 -21.76 -8.69 2.42
CA PHE A 414 -22.05 -9.99 1.80
C PHE A 414 -23.49 -10.47 2.04
N LEU A 415 -24.08 -10.07 3.17
CA LEU A 415 -25.43 -10.44 3.60
C LEU A 415 -26.52 -9.43 3.18
N VAL A 416 -26.16 -8.31 2.51
CA VAL A 416 -27.13 -7.32 2.01
C VAL A 416 -28.18 -7.98 1.13
N ASP A 417 -27.77 -8.78 0.14
CA ASP A 417 -28.67 -9.41 -0.84
C ASP A 417 -29.56 -10.52 -0.27
N ILE A 418 -29.35 -10.94 0.98
CA ILE A 418 -30.11 -12.04 1.58
C ILE A 418 -31.30 -11.46 2.32
N GLU A 419 -32.53 -11.77 1.89
CA GLU A 419 -33.73 -11.39 2.64
C GLU A 419 -33.81 -12.16 3.95
N LEU A 420 -33.52 -11.48 5.07
CA LEU A 420 -33.58 -11.98 6.45
C LEU A 420 -33.98 -10.83 7.38
N PRO A 421 -34.68 -11.11 8.49
CA PRO A 421 -34.94 -10.10 9.51
C PRO A 421 -33.64 -9.50 10.05
N THR A 422 -33.62 -8.19 10.31
CA THR A 422 -32.41 -7.44 10.72
C THR A 422 -31.73 -8.04 11.95
N GLN A 423 -32.51 -8.46 12.95
CA GLN A 423 -31.97 -9.10 14.16
C GLN A 423 -31.26 -10.42 13.87
N VAL A 424 -31.79 -11.22 12.93
CA VAL A 424 -31.18 -12.48 12.52
C VAL A 424 -29.91 -12.22 11.72
N LYS A 425 -29.88 -11.19 10.87
CA LYS A 425 -28.66 -10.80 10.15
C LYS A 425 -27.54 -10.41 11.12
N ALA A 426 -27.84 -9.56 12.10
CA ALA A 426 -26.87 -9.16 13.12
C ALA A 426 -26.30 -10.37 13.88
N GLY A 427 -27.17 -11.30 14.31
CA GLY A 427 -26.72 -12.53 14.97
C GLY A 427 -25.87 -13.44 14.09
N ILE A 428 -26.14 -13.50 12.77
CA ILE A 428 -25.29 -14.25 11.83
C ILE A 428 -23.92 -13.59 11.71
N VAL A 429 -23.86 -12.26 11.63
CA VAL A 429 -22.59 -11.52 11.60
C VAL A 429 -21.78 -11.81 12.85
N ASP A 430 -22.38 -11.74 14.04
CA ASP A 430 -21.72 -12.06 15.31
C ASP A 430 -21.13 -13.47 15.31
N VAL A 431 -21.91 -14.46 14.83
CA VAL A 431 -21.45 -15.85 14.75
C VAL A 431 -20.30 -16.00 13.76
N CYS A 432 -20.37 -15.38 12.58
CA CYS A 432 -19.30 -15.46 11.58
C CYS A 432 -18.00 -14.83 12.09
N VAL A 433 -18.08 -13.66 12.74
CA VAL A 433 -16.92 -13.00 13.33
C VAL A 433 -16.35 -13.82 14.49
N GLY A 434 -17.20 -14.31 15.38
CA GLY A 434 -16.78 -15.17 16.49
C GLY A 434 -16.13 -16.48 16.04
N MET A 435 -16.60 -17.08 14.94
CA MET A 435 -15.94 -18.24 14.32
C MET A 435 -14.53 -17.89 13.83
N GLN A 436 -14.37 -16.75 13.16
CA GLN A 436 -13.08 -16.31 12.65
C GLN A 436 -12.08 -16.05 13.79
N GLU A 437 -12.50 -15.34 14.84
CA GLU A 437 -11.67 -15.07 16.01
C GLU A 437 -11.31 -16.35 16.77
N SER A 438 -12.27 -17.26 16.93
CA SER A 438 -12.05 -18.56 17.57
C SER A 438 -11.04 -19.39 16.78
N VAL A 439 -11.13 -19.44 15.45
CA VAL A 439 -10.14 -20.15 14.63
C VAL A 439 -8.77 -19.50 14.79
N SER A 440 -8.66 -18.17 14.76
CA SER A 440 -7.40 -17.47 15.02
C SER A 440 -6.80 -17.81 16.38
N ALA A 441 -7.59 -17.93 17.45
CA ALA A 441 -7.11 -18.39 18.76
C ALA A 441 -6.65 -19.86 18.72
N LEU A 442 -7.47 -20.75 18.16
CA LEU A 442 -7.18 -22.18 18.06
C LEU A 442 -5.91 -22.47 17.24
N THR A 443 -5.60 -21.66 16.23
CA THR A 443 -4.35 -21.82 15.48
C THR A 443 -3.11 -21.60 16.33
N ARG A 444 -3.17 -20.73 17.35
CA ARG A 444 -2.05 -20.52 18.27
C ARG A 444 -1.85 -21.75 19.15
N ASP A 445 -2.94 -22.31 19.67
CA ASP A 445 -2.90 -23.53 20.48
C ASP A 445 -2.47 -24.75 19.65
N PHE A 446 -2.90 -24.82 18.39
CA PHE A 446 -2.49 -25.85 17.44
C PHE A 446 -0.98 -25.77 17.13
N LEU A 447 -0.43 -24.57 17.00
CA LEU A 447 1.01 -24.39 16.82
C LEU A 447 1.77 -24.86 18.07
N LEU A 448 1.31 -24.51 19.27
CA LEU A 448 1.95 -24.90 20.53
C LEU A 448 1.91 -26.43 20.75
N SER A 449 0.77 -27.06 20.43
CA SER A 449 0.56 -28.50 20.66
C SER A 449 1.14 -29.39 19.57
N GLN A 450 0.95 -29.04 18.29
CA GLN A 450 1.31 -29.88 17.14
C GLN A 450 2.54 -29.40 16.39
N ARG A 451 3.09 -28.22 16.72
CA ARG A 451 4.23 -27.59 16.01
C ARG A 451 3.99 -27.43 14.51
N ARG A 452 2.73 -27.33 14.10
CA ARG A 452 2.31 -27.14 12.70
C ARG A 452 1.63 -25.80 12.58
N PHE A 453 2.01 -25.04 11.56
CA PHE A 453 1.38 -23.78 11.24
C PHE A 453 0.08 -24.01 10.47
N TYR A 454 -0.98 -23.31 10.87
CA TYR A 454 -2.19 -23.12 10.08
C TYR A 454 -2.43 -21.62 9.95
N TYR A 455 -2.62 -21.15 8.71
CA TYR A 455 -2.72 -19.72 8.43
C TYR A 455 -4.18 -19.35 8.20
N VAL A 456 -4.70 -18.47 9.05
CA VAL A 456 -6.01 -17.86 8.85
C VAL A 456 -5.87 -16.72 7.86
N THR A 457 -6.65 -16.74 6.78
CA THR A 457 -6.57 -15.72 5.73
C THR A 457 -7.91 -15.05 5.50
N PRO A 458 -7.95 -13.78 5.07
CA PRO A 458 -9.19 -13.13 4.65
C PRO A 458 -9.96 -13.92 3.58
N THR A 459 -9.25 -14.63 2.69
CA THR A 459 -9.90 -15.50 1.69
C THR A 459 -10.74 -16.59 2.35
N SER A 460 -10.23 -17.23 3.40
CA SER A 460 -10.99 -18.28 4.11
C SER A 460 -12.27 -17.74 4.76
N TYR A 461 -12.25 -16.51 5.28
CA TYR A 461 -13.44 -15.85 5.81
C TYR A 461 -14.46 -15.52 4.72
N LEU A 462 -14.00 -15.00 3.57
CA LEU A 462 -14.87 -14.74 2.42
C LEU A 462 -15.48 -16.04 1.86
N GLU A 463 -14.72 -17.14 1.90
CA GLU A 463 -15.21 -18.45 1.49
C GLU A 463 -16.25 -19.01 2.46
N LEU A 464 -16.09 -18.80 3.77
CA LEU A 464 -17.10 -19.11 4.78
C LEU A 464 -18.42 -18.39 4.48
N LEU A 465 -18.37 -17.07 4.25
CA LEU A 465 -19.55 -16.26 3.93
C LEU A 465 -20.22 -16.71 2.62
N ASN A 466 -19.43 -16.98 1.59
CA ASN A 466 -19.95 -17.48 0.30
C ASN A 466 -20.59 -18.86 0.44
N THR A 467 -19.97 -19.75 1.22
CA THR A 467 -20.48 -21.10 1.47
C THR A 467 -21.79 -21.03 2.25
N PHE A 468 -21.87 -20.18 3.26
CA PHE A 468 -23.11 -19.91 3.99
C PHE A 468 -24.23 -19.43 3.04
N LYS A 469 -23.96 -18.43 2.19
CA LYS A 469 -24.93 -17.91 1.20
C LYS A 469 -25.40 -19.00 0.24
N LYS A 470 -24.46 -19.81 -0.29
CA LYS A 470 -24.78 -20.93 -1.20
C LYS A 470 -25.65 -21.99 -0.52
N LEU A 471 -25.30 -22.40 0.69
CA LEU A 471 -26.05 -23.40 1.44
C LEU A 471 -27.46 -22.91 1.80
N LEU A 472 -27.58 -21.65 2.24
CA LEU A 472 -28.87 -21.05 2.55
C LEU A 472 -29.78 -21.04 1.32
N ASN A 473 -29.27 -20.60 0.17
CA ASN A 473 -30.03 -20.56 -1.08
C ASN A 473 -30.42 -21.97 -1.55
N ASN A 474 -29.51 -22.95 -1.45
CA ASN A 474 -29.81 -24.35 -1.77
C ASN A 474 -30.88 -24.95 -0.84
N MET A 475 -30.88 -24.59 0.44
CA MET A 475 -31.88 -25.06 1.39
C MET A 475 -33.24 -24.40 1.14
N ARG A 476 -33.27 -23.10 0.79
CA ARG A 476 -34.49 -22.38 0.38
C ARG A 476 -35.09 -22.99 -0.88
N SER A 477 -34.28 -23.18 -1.93
CA SER A 477 -34.73 -23.79 -3.18
C SER A 477 -35.21 -25.22 -2.99
N ARG A 478 -34.54 -26.03 -2.15
CA ARG A 478 -35.01 -27.38 -1.78
C ARG A 478 -36.34 -27.35 -1.06
N ARG A 479 -36.56 -26.38 -0.16
CA ARG A 479 -37.84 -26.21 0.55
C ARG A 479 -38.96 -25.78 -0.39
N GLU A 480 -38.66 -24.91 -1.35
CA GLU A 480 -39.59 -24.48 -2.40
C GLU A 480 -39.92 -25.63 -3.36
N SER A 481 -38.92 -26.43 -3.77
CA SER A 481 -39.12 -27.59 -4.65
C SER A 481 -39.83 -28.75 -3.94
N ALA A 482 -39.58 -28.94 -2.64
CA ALA A 482 -40.34 -29.87 -1.80
C ALA A 482 -41.74 -29.34 -1.46
N GLY A 483 -42.00 -28.06 -1.76
CA GLY A 483 -43.27 -27.35 -1.57
C GLY A 483 -44.13 -27.26 -2.83
N GLN A 484 -44.43 -28.39 -3.49
CA GLN A 484 -45.73 -28.54 -4.18
C GLN A 484 -46.83 -28.77 -3.13
N PRO A 485 -48.02 -28.18 -3.27
CA PRO A 485 -48.29 -26.94 -2.56
C PRO A 485 -49.25 -27.16 -1.37
N LEU A 486 -49.06 -26.39 -0.30
CA LEU A 486 -50.04 -26.32 0.80
C LEU A 486 -51.34 -25.61 0.39
N MET A 487 -51.36 -24.92 -0.77
CA MET A 487 -52.52 -24.14 -1.24
C MET A 487 -53.59 -24.91 -2.05
N PRO A 488 -53.34 -25.86 -2.97
CA PRO A 488 -54.41 -26.62 -3.61
C PRO A 488 -55.07 -27.62 -2.65
N ASN A 489 -54.39 -28.06 -1.58
CA ASN A 489 -55.00 -28.94 -0.59
C ASN A 489 -55.91 -28.15 0.37
N ILE A 490 -55.53 -26.95 0.81
CA ILE A 490 -56.43 -26.13 1.64
C ILE A 490 -57.64 -25.63 0.82
N LEU A 491 -57.46 -25.28 -0.46
CA LEU A 491 -58.57 -24.92 -1.35
C LEU A 491 -59.46 -26.12 -1.72
N ARG A 492 -58.89 -27.32 -1.94
CA ARG A 492 -59.68 -28.55 -2.11
C ARG A 492 -60.47 -28.89 -0.86
N TYR A 493 -59.89 -28.81 0.33
CA TYR A 493 -60.61 -29.02 1.59
C TYR A 493 -61.68 -27.96 1.86
N ARG A 494 -61.47 -26.69 1.48
CA ARG A 494 -62.50 -25.65 1.59
C ARG A 494 -63.67 -25.89 0.64
N ILE A 495 -63.42 -26.29 -0.61
CA ILE A 495 -64.48 -26.59 -1.59
C ILE A 495 -65.26 -27.87 -1.19
N SER A 496 -64.57 -28.89 -0.66
CA SER A 496 -65.21 -30.09 -0.10
C SER A 496 -66.06 -29.81 1.14
N ALA A 497 -65.62 -28.91 2.02
CA ALA A 497 -66.38 -28.51 3.21
C ALA A 497 -67.61 -27.66 2.86
N SER A 498 -67.52 -26.77 1.86
CA SER A 498 -68.67 -25.98 1.38
C SER A 498 -69.77 -26.85 0.76
N ASN A 499 -69.39 -27.90 0.02
CA ASN A 499 -70.35 -28.80 -0.62
C ASN A 499 -71.05 -29.76 0.36
N LEU A 500 -70.44 -30.03 1.53
CA LEU A 500 -71.03 -30.81 2.62
C LEU A 500 -72.03 -30.00 3.47
N HIS A 501 -71.96 -28.67 3.46
CA HIS A 501 -72.96 -27.81 4.13
C HIS A 501 -74.18 -27.49 3.26
N ALA A 502 -74.10 -27.66 1.94
CA ALA A 502 -75.24 -27.46 1.04
C ALA A 502 -76.15 -28.71 0.90
N SER A 503 -75.73 -29.88 1.40
CA SER A 503 -76.54 -31.12 1.36
C SER A 503 -77.30 -31.42 2.66
N HIS A 504 -77.36 -30.46 3.59
CA HIS A 504 -78.11 -30.55 4.86
C HIS A 504 -79.06 -29.36 5.09
N GLN A 505 -79.60 -28.77 4.03
CA GLN A 505 -80.80 -27.93 4.08
C GLN A 505 -81.85 -28.41 3.09
#